data_AF-A0A7Z2W227-F1
#
_entry.id   AF-A0A7Z2W227-F1
#
_cell.length_a   1.000
_cell.length_b   1.000
_cell.length_c   1.000
_cell.angle_alpha   90.00
_cell.angle_beta   90.00
_cell.angle_gamma   90.00
#
_symmetry.space_group_name_H-M   'P 1'
#
loop_
_entity.id
_entity.type
_entity.pdbx_description
1 polymer ?
#
loop_
_entity_poly.entity_id
_entity_poly.type
_entity_poly.pdbx_seq_one_letter_code
_entity_poly.pdbx_strand_id
1 'polypeptide(L)'
;MAGKRAPHFAHMAGSDCSSGYETAVHLAAKQLIESRRILMFPGLATSIAVTDATGHIHRPSKQLAAAGRRTLTEVAVEETLGQIRPDVRVEATELGTVLVEVAVTHFVDQTKLARIAALGYGAIEIDLSKVRDATFAALETALFDDSTKTKWLYHPALPEAHQELLQSIQGDLRVAEELAARWAARQAADEEAERQKQAELQLLEKQRRKEEIERKRAAEQVLRQRRHEELKKAAAFKARPEEQKRQILQRRLGVAALPTVLSAKVRGEMAFGVLDPLVWQTTLFGGLIHERAGQGQGWLKLDLALKWMRYRFEIAPRIARSADEAIGEYLLALSAAGAIVECDNDFYALAVADLSCFETLRAIRQEPNVHVHRLQWAAPERWPSQIAVITLTKAMVRNNRKAQEWIRMAEALSKLTARPPLAICNWASSLGGGQKAAMEFLVRTGFFCLPRSDGLGF
;
A
#
# COMPACT_ATOMS: atom_id res chain seq x y z
N MET A 1 -21.58 56.37 -85.18
CA MET A 1 -21.47 57.77 -84.68
C MET A 1 -22.68 58.02 -83.80
N ALA A 2 -22.64 58.55 -82.58
CA ALA A 2 -21.62 59.30 -81.85
C ALA A 2 -21.71 58.96 -80.35
N GLY A 3 -20.57 58.70 -79.70
CA GLY A 3 -20.49 58.58 -78.25
C GLY A 3 -20.39 59.97 -77.62
N LYS A 4 -21.38 60.36 -76.82
CA LYS A 4 -21.30 61.57 -75.98
C LYS A 4 -20.37 61.26 -74.80
N ARG A 5 -19.14 61.76 -74.88
CA ARG A 5 -18.19 61.82 -73.76
C ARG A 5 -18.75 62.77 -72.69
N ALA A 6 -18.86 62.29 -71.46
CA ALA A 6 -19.03 63.13 -70.29
C ALA A 6 -17.76 64.00 -70.10
N PRO A 7 -17.87 65.27 -69.67
CA PRO A 7 -16.71 66.08 -69.38
C PRO A 7 -16.02 65.54 -68.11
N HIS A 8 -14.85 64.96 -68.28
CA HIS A 8 -13.96 64.60 -67.18
C HIS A 8 -13.23 65.87 -66.73
N PHE A 9 -13.33 66.20 -65.43
CA PHE A 9 -12.52 67.24 -64.79
C PHE A 9 -11.05 66.87 -64.91
N ALA A 10 -10.27 67.66 -65.65
CA ALA A 10 -8.82 67.54 -65.71
C ALA A 10 -8.21 68.66 -64.86
N HIS A 11 -7.54 68.30 -63.76
CA HIS A 11 -6.73 69.22 -62.96
C HIS A 11 -5.23 68.93 -63.16
N MET A 12 -4.46 70.00 -63.35
CA MET A 12 -2.99 69.99 -63.30
C MET A 12 -2.51 69.63 -61.90
N ALA A 13 -1.51 68.74 -61.82
CA ALA A 13 -0.94 68.26 -60.57
C ALA A 13 0.15 69.21 -60.02
N GLY A 14 0.04 69.60 -58.74
CA GLY A 14 1.15 70.22 -58.00
C GLY A 14 0.70 71.07 -56.81
N SER A 15 0.98 70.57 -55.60
CA SER A 15 0.80 71.18 -54.25
C SER A 15 -0.66 71.44 -53.77
N ASP A 16 -1.01 70.84 -52.62
CA ASP A 16 -2.31 70.86 -51.90
C ASP A 16 -3.50 70.04 -52.46
N CYS A 17 -3.28 69.07 -53.35
CA CYS A 17 -4.39 68.23 -53.86
C CYS A 17 -4.99 67.25 -52.83
N SER A 18 -4.26 66.82 -51.80
CA SER A 18 -4.79 65.86 -50.81
C SER A 18 -5.83 66.51 -49.89
N SER A 19 -5.60 67.76 -49.44
CA SER A 19 -6.54 68.51 -48.62
C SER A 19 -7.77 68.96 -49.42
N GLY A 20 -7.58 69.33 -50.69
CA GLY A 20 -8.69 69.67 -51.61
C GLY A 20 -9.58 68.47 -51.94
N TYR A 21 -9.00 67.29 -52.16
CA TYR A 21 -9.75 66.04 -52.39
C TYR A 21 -10.57 65.64 -51.17
N GLU A 22 -9.94 65.61 -49.99
CA GLU A 22 -10.61 65.30 -48.72
C GLU A 22 -11.79 66.24 -48.47
N THR A 23 -11.56 67.54 -48.59
CA THR A 23 -12.60 68.56 -48.41
C THR A 23 -13.75 68.38 -49.39
N ALA A 24 -13.45 68.05 -50.65
CA ALA A 24 -14.46 67.83 -51.68
C ALA A 24 -15.31 66.57 -51.43
N VAL A 25 -14.69 65.44 -51.08
CA VAL A 25 -15.40 64.19 -50.74
C VAL A 25 -16.26 64.38 -49.49
N HIS A 26 -15.72 65.05 -48.48
CA HIS A 26 -16.42 65.35 -47.24
C HIS A 26 -17.65 66.24 -47.48
N LEU A 27 -17.50 67.31 -48.27
CA LEU A 27 -18.61 68.20 -48.63
C LEU A 27 -19.67 67.47 -49.48
N ALA A 28 -19.24 66.67 -50.45
CA ALA A 28 -20.14 65.89 -51.29
C ALA A 28 -20.95 64.87 -50.47
N ALA A 29 -20.32 64.20 -49.50
CA ALA A 29 -21.01 63.24 -48.65
C ALA A 29 -22.10 63.92 -47.82
N LYS A 30 -21.79 65.04 -47.15
CA LYS A 30 -22.76 65.82 -46.37
C LYS A 30 -23.93 66.30 -47.22
N GLN A 31 -23.64 66.83 -48.42
CA GLN A 31 -24.66 67.31 -49.35
C GLN A 31 -25.56 66.17 -49.86
N LEU A 32 -25.00 64.98 -50.13
CA LEU A 32 -25.79 63.81 -50.53
C LEU A 32 -26.71 63.34 -49.40
N ILE A 33 -26.22 63.29 -48.16
CA ILE A 33 -27.04 62.94 -46.99
C ILE A 33 -28.20 63.94 -46.81
N GLU A 34 -27.91 65.24 -46.90
CA GLU A 34 -28.91 66.30 -46.76
C GLU A 34 -29.97 66.29 -47.87
N SER A 35 -29.56 66.01 -49.11
CA SER A 35 -30.45 66.01 -50.27
C SER A 35 -31.28 64.72 -50.40
N ARG A 36 -30.68 63.55 -50.14
CA ARG A 36 -31.36 62.26 -50.29
C ARG A 36 -32.21 61.89 -49.09
N ARG A 37 -31.92 62.44 -47.90
CA ARG A 37 -32.65 62.18 -46.65
C ARG A 37 -32.81 60.69 -46.33
N ILE A 38 -31.83 59.88 -46.72
CA ILE A 38 -31.74 58.44 -46.45
C ILE A 38 -30.28 58.13 -46.12
N LEU A 39 -30.01 57.19 -45.21
CA LEU A 39 -28.65 56.72 -44.91
C LEU A 39 -28.65 55.23 -44.56
N MET A 40 -27.58 54.50 -44.92
CA MET A 40 -27.37 53.11 -44.52
C MET A 40 -26.75 53.01 -43.13
N PHE A 41 -27.50 52.44 -42.18
CA PHE A 41 -27.03 52.21 -40.83
C PHE A 41 -26.54 50.75 -40.64
N PRO A 42 -25.49 50.54 -39.83
CA PRO A 42 -25.02 49.22 -39.48
C PRO A 42 -25.92 48.58 -38.40
N GLY A 43 -25.86 47.26 -38.29
CA GLY A 43 -26.54 46.55 -37.21
C GLY A 43 -25.88 46.87 -35.86
N LEU A 44 -26.69 46.94 -34.81
CA LEU A 44 -26.23 47.13 -33.44
C LEU A 44 -26.55 45.89 -32.63
N ALA A 45 -25.52 45.24 -32.09
CA ALA A 45 -25.66 44.12 -31.17
C ALA A 45 -24.61 44.22 -30.07
N THR A 46 -24.91 43.64 -28.92
CA THR A 46 -24.00 43.57 -27.77
C THR A 46 -24.00 42.15 -27.20
N SER A 47 -22.86 41.73 -26.64
CA SER A 47 -22.71 40.46 -25.94
C SER A 47 -21.75 40.63 -24.78
N ILE A 48 -21.92 39.80 -23.76
CA ILE A 48 -21.01 39.72 -22.60
C ILE A 48 -20.46 38.31 -22.48
N ALA A 49 -19.36 38.16 -21.73
CA ALA A 49 -18.82 36.85 -21.38
C ALA A 49 -18.50 36.83 -19.88
N VAL A 50 -19.19 35.96 -19.12
CA VAL A 50 -19.00 35.84 -17.67
C VAL A 50 -18.73 34.37 -17.34
N THR A 51 -17.63 34.11 -16.62
CA THR A 51 -17.32 32.75 -16.13
C THR A 51 -17.91 32.60 -14.74
N ASP A 52 -18.68 31.54 -14.51
CA ASP A 52 -19.29 31.27 -13.19
C ASP A 52 -18.36 30.47 -12.26
N ALA A 53 -18.81 30.25 -11.03
CA ALA A 53 -18.06 29.52 -10.00
C ALA A 53 -17.81 28.04 -10.32
N THR A 54 -18.53 27.48 -11.30
CA THR A 54 -18.32 26.10 -11.80
C THR A 54 -17.39 26.05 -13.01
N GLY A 55 -16.95 27.21 -13.51
CA GLY A 55 -16.10 27.33 -14.69
C GLY A 55 -16.86 27.39 -16.02
N HIS A 56 -18.19 27.44 -16.01
CA HIS A 56 -18.99 27.59 -17.22
C HIS A 56 -19.02 29.05 -17.68
N ILE A 57 -18.93 29.28 -18.99
CA ILE A 57 -18.88 30.62 -19.59
C ILE A 57 -20.24 30.98 -20.17
N HIS A 58 -20.92 31.93 -19.54
CA HIS A 58 -22.17 32.53 -19.99
C HIS A 58 -21.89 33.57 -21.07
N ARG A 59 -22.53 33.45 -22.24
CA ARG A 59 -22.38 34.38 -23.37
C ARG A 59 -23.71 34.92 -23.91
N PRO A 60 -24.53 35.62 -23.09
CA PRO A 60 -25.78 36.17 -23.58
C PRO A 60 -25.51 37.35 -24.54
N SER A 61 -26.39 37.52 -25.52
CA SER A 61 -26.29 38.57 -26.54
C SER A 61 -27.64 39.17 -26.85
N LYS A 62 -27.68 40.47 -27.18
CA LYS A 62 -28.89 41.20 -27.55
C LYS A 62 -28.66 41.98 -28.84
N GLN A 63 -29.55 41.79 -29.82
CA GLN A 63 -29.65 42.65 -31.00
C GLN A 63 -30.47 43.89 -30.62
N LEU A 64 -29.91 45.09 -30.84
CA LEU A 64 -30.55 46.37 -30.54
C LEU A 64 -31.11 47.05 -31.79
N ALA A 65 -30.45 46.89 -32.94
CA ALA A 65 -30.96 47.36 -34.22
C ALA A 65 -30.47 46.46 -35.37
N ALA A 66 -31.31 46.28 -36.39
CA ALA A 66 -30.93 45.62 -37.63
C ALA A 66 -30.25 46.62 -38.59
N ALA A 67 -29.25 46.16 -39.34
CA ALA A 67 -28.65 46.96 -40.41
C ALA A 67 -29.71 47.32 -41.46
N GLY A 68 -29.64 48.52 -42.04
CA GLY A 68 -30.50 48.88 -43.16
C GLY A 68 -30.59 50.38 -43.41
N ARG A 69 -31.26 50.73 -44.50
CA ARG A 69 -31.54 52.12 -44.84
C ARG A 69 -32.54 52.68 -43.84
N ARG A 70 -32.31 53.92 -43.41
CA ARG A 70 -33.27 54.70 -42.61
C ARG A 70 -33.54 56.03 -43.27
N THR A 71 -34.79 56.45 -43.23
CA THR A 71 -35.21 57.78 -43.65
C THR A 71 -34.80 58.79 -42.59
N LEU A 72 -34.32 59.95 -43.04
CA LEU A 72 -33.87 61.05 -42.20
C LEU A 72 -34.91 62.16 -42.21
N THR A 73 -35.63 62.33 -41.10
CA THR A 73 -36.67 63.35 -40.97
C THR A 73 -36.06 64.74 -40.80
N GLU A 74 -34.95 64.82 -40.07
CA GLU A 74 -34.14 66.02 -39.93
C GLU A 74 -32.69 65.75 -40.32
N VAL A 75 -32.05 66.73 -40.94
CA VAL A 75 -30.63 66.74 -41.27
C VAL A 75 -30.10 68.14 -41.01
N ALA A 76 -29.09 68.26 -40.15
CA ALA A 76 -28.38 69.50 -39.86
C ALA A 76 -26.89 69.30 -40.10
N VAL A 77 -26.35 70.00 -41.10
CA VAL A 77 -24.96 69.88 -41.53
C VAL A 77 -24.07 70.79 -40.69
N GLU A 78 -23.01 70.23 -40.10
CA GLU A 78 -22.03 70.93 -39.26
C GLU A 78 -22.63 71.79 -38.13
N GLU A 79 -23.72 71.34 -37.52
CA GLU A 79 -24.35 71.98 -36.37
C GLU A 79 -23.49 71.82 -35.11
N THR A 80 -23.32 72.89 -34.33
CA THR A 80 -22.57 72.82 -33.07
C THR A 80 -23.48 72.34 -31.94
N LEU A 81 -23.13 71.21 -31.32
CA LEU A 81 -23.84 70.60 -30.19
C LEU A 81 -22.93 70.66 -28.96
N GLY A 82 -23.07 71.70 -28.15
CA GLY A 82 -22.22 71.91 -26.96
C GLY A 82 -20.75 72.08 -27.33
N GLN A 83 -19.91 71.10 -26.98
CA GLN A 83 -18.46 71.10 -27.24
C GLN A 83 -18.03 70.29 -28.47
N ILE A 84 -18.98 69.76 -29.25
CA ILE A 84 -18.70 69.00 -30.47
C ILE A 84 -19.42 69.63 -31.67
N ARG A 85 -18.86 69.38 -32.85
CA ARG A 85 -19.46 69.73 -34.13
C ARG A 85 -19.37 68.48 -35.02
N PRO A 86 -20.41 67.64 -35.06
CA PRO A 86 -20.46 66.51 -35.99
C PRO A 86 -20.58 67.00 -37.43
N ASP A 87 -20.19 66.16 -38.39
CA ASP A 87 -20.31 66.50 -39.80
C ASP A 87 -21.76 66.63 -40.22
N VAL A 88 -22.61 65.73 -39.71
CA VAL A 88 -24.06 65.78 -39.88
C VAL A 88 -24.75 65.28 -38.61
N ARG A 89 -25.71 66.05 -38.07
CA ARG A 89 -26.72 65.52 -37.14
C ARG A 89 -27.92 65.09 -37.95
N VAL A 90 -28.41 63.88 -37.71
CA VAL A 90 -29.61 63.35 -38.36
C VAL A 90 -30.63 62.86 -37.35
N GLU A 91 -31.91 62.98 -37.68
CA GLU A 91 -32.99 62.27 -36.99
C GLU A 91 -33.41 61.09 -37.85
N ALA A 92 -32.98 59.88 -37.47
CA ALA A 92 -33.18 58.66 -38.25
C ALA A 92 -34.40 57.89 -37.71
N THR A 93 -35.28 57.47 -38.63
CA THR A 93 -36.47 56.67 -38.26
C THR A 93 -36.04 55.42 -37.48
N GLU A 94 -36.72 55.11 -36.37
CA GLU A 94 -36.43 53.98 -35.45
C GLU A 94 -35.11 54.05 -34.66
N LEU A 95 -34.18 54.95 -35.01
CA LEU A 95 -32.87 55.08 -34.35
C LEU A 95 -32.72 56.38 -33.55
N GLY A 96 -33.63 57.33 -33.73
CA GLY A 96 -33.59 58.62 -33.05
C GLY A 96 -32.51 59.55 -33.60
N THR A 97 -32.04 60.48 -32.77
CA THR A 97 -30.96 61.39 -33.12
C THR A 97 -29.61 60.65 -33.18
N VAL A 98 -28.97 60.70 -34.34
CA VAL A 98 -27.63 60.11 -34.56
C VAL A 98 -26.68 61.16 -35.13
N LEU A 99 -25.47 61.21 -34.58
CA LEU A 99 -24.37 61.99 -35.11
C LEU A 99 -23.61 61.16 -36.14
N VAL A 100 -23.40 61.73 -37.31
CA VAL A 100 -22.72 61.09 -38.43
C VAL A 100 -21.38 61.79 -38.63
N GLU A 101 -20.32 61.01 -38.62
CA GLU A 101 -18.94 61.43 -38.84
C GLU A 101 -18.44 60.79 -40.13
N VAL A 102 -17.87 61.57 -41.03
CA VAL A 102 -17.41 61.14 -42.35
C VAL A 102 -15.88 61.09 -42.35
N ALA A 103 -15.34 59.88 -42.26
CA ALA A 103 -13.90 59.66 -42.23
C ALA A 103 -13.34 59.46 -43.65
N VAL A 104 -12.52 60.40 -44.12
CA VAL A 104 -11.79 60.27 -45.39
C VAL A 104 -10.31 59.95 -45.14
N THR A 105 -9.63 60.72 -44.30
CA THR A 105 -8.23 60.44 -43.90
C THR A 105 -8.08 60.29 -42.39
N HIS A 106 -8.96 60.93 -41.62
CA HIS A 106 -8.98 60.88 -40.16
C HIS A 106 -10.27 60.24 -39.66
N PHE A 107 -10.13 59.31 -38.73
CA PHE A 107 -11.23 58.72 -37.98
C PHE A 107 -11.41 59.45 -36.65
N VAL A 108 -12.61 59.35 -36.09
CA VAL A 108 -12.99 59.91 -34.79
C VAL A 108 -12.09 59.34 -33.69
N ASP A 109 -11.42 60.25 -32.99
CA ASP A 109 -10.58 59.89 -31.85
C ASP A 109 -11.41 59.61 -30.58
N GLN A 110 -10.74 59.04 -29.58
CA GLN A 110 -11.36 58.70 -28.30
C GLN A 110 -11.84 59.92 -27.50
N THR A 111 -11.19 61.09 -27.68
CA THR A 111 -11.55 62.32 -26.95
C THR A 111 -12.89 62.86 -27.45
N LYS A 112 -13.08 62.89 -28.78
CA LYS A 112 -14.33 63.27 -29.42
C LYS A 112 -15.42 62.24 -29.12
N LEU A 113 -15.11 60.94 -29.18
CA LEU A 113 -16.05 59.89 -28.80
C LEU A 113 -16.55 60.01 -27.36
N ALA A 114 -15.66 60.29 -26.40
CA ALA A 114 -16.05 60.50 -25.01
C ALA A 114 -17.00 61.69 -24.83
N ARG A 115 -16.79 62.78 -25.59
CA ARG A 115 -17.71 63.94 -25.60
C ARG A 115 -19.06 63.60 -26.21
N ILE A 116 -19.09 62.84 -27.30
CA ILE A 116 -20.33 62.34 -27.93
C ILE A 116 -21.10 61.46 -26.93
N ALA A 117 -20.43 60.51 -26.30
CA ALA A 117 -21.04 59.63 -25.31
C ALA A 117 -21.60 60.41 -24.10
N ALA A 118 -20.89 61.44 -23.62
CA ALA A 118 -21.36 62.30 -22.52
C ALA A 118 -22.62 63.11 -22.87
N LEU A 119 -22.83 63.42 -24.15
CA LEU A 119 -24.05 64.08 -24.64
C LEU A 119 -25.22 63.11 -24.86
N GLY A 120 -24.97 61.79 -24.81
CA GLY A 120 -26.01 60.77 -24.91
C GLY A 120 -26.54 60.51 -26.32
N TYR A 121 -25.89 61.03 -27.36
CA TYR A 121 -26.29 60.78 -28.75
C TYR A 121 -25.70 59.50 -29.30
N GLY A 122 -26.45 58.80 -30.16
CA GLY A 122 -25.87 57.76 -31.00
C GLY A 122 -24.86 58.37 -31.97
N ALA A 123 -23.78 57.66 -32.27
CA ALA A 123 -22.80 58.10 -33.25
C ALA A 123 -22.38 56.98 -34.18
N ILE A 124 -22.41 57.27 -35.47
CA ILE A 124 -21.86 56.41 -36.51
C ILE A 124 -20.72 57.11 -37.22
N GLU A 125 -19.79 56.29 -37.70
CA GLU A 125 -18.69 56.72 -38.55
C GLU A 125 -18.82 56.03 -39.90
N ILE A 126 -18.75 56.84 -40.96
CA ILE A 126 -18.74 56.39 -42.35
C ILE A 126 -17.29 56.41 -42.84
N ASP A 127 -16.75 55.24 -43.16
CA ASP A 127 -15.41 55.05 -43.70
C ASP A 127 -15.40 55.23 -45.23
N LEU A 128 -14.94 56.40 -45.68
CA LEU A 128 -14.70 56.72 -47.07
C LEU A 128 -13.21 56.67 -47.45
N SER A 129 -12.33 56.22 -46.55
CA SER A 129 -10.87 56.26 -46.73
C SER A 129 -10.35 55.46 -47.93
N LYS A 130 -11.14 54.49 -48.39
CA LYS A 130 -10.82 53.60 -49.52
C LYS A 130 -11.60 53.94 -50.80
N VAL A 131 -12.40 55.00 -50.81
CA VAL A 131 -13.09 55.47 -52.01
C VAL A 131 -12.08 56.29 -52.83
N ARG A 132 -11.32 55.61 -53.71
CA ARG A 132 -10.18 56.20 -54.46
C ARG A 132 -10.59 56.96 -55.72
N ASP A 133 -11.70 56.55 -56.36
CA ASP A 133 -12.31 57.24 -57.49
C ASP A 133 -13.64 57.84 -56.99
N ALA A 134 -13.61 59.06 -56.44
CA ALA A 134 -14.78 59.77 -55.90
C ALA A 134 -15.80 60.18 -56.99
N THR A 135 -16.30 59.21 -57.75
CA THR A 135 -17.49 59.38 -58.55
C THR A 135 -18.69 59.48 -57.61
N PHE A 136 -19.67 60.31 -57.98
CA PHE A 136 -20.92 60.44 -57.22
C PHE A 136 -21.59 59.07 -57.01
N ALA A 137 -21.52 58.16 -57.98
CA ALA A 137 -22.09 56.81 -57.86
C ALA A 137 -21.42 55.98 -56.76
N ALA A 138 -20.08 55.98 -56.66
CA ALA A 138 -19.36 55.25 -55.63
C ALA A 138 -19.65 55.80 -54.22
N LEU A 139 -19.82 57.11 -54.11
CA LEU A 139 -20.19 57.77 -52.86
C LEU A 139 -21.65 57.48 -52.45
N GLU A 140 -22.60 57.49 -53.40
CA GLU A 140 -23.99 57.10 -53.14
C GLU A 140 -24.08 55.64 -52.66
N THR A 141 -23.38 54.70 -53.30
CA THR A 141 -23.33 53.30 -52.84
C THR A 141 -22.76 53.19 -51.43
N ALA A 142 -21.67 53.90 -51.12
CA ALA A 142 -21.05 53.86 -49.79
C ALA A 142 -21.97 54.43 -48.69
N LEU A 143 -22.75 55.47 -49.00
CA LEU A 143 -23.64 56.13 -48.04
C LEU A 143 -24.98 55.40 -47.86
N PHE A 144 -25.53 54.83 -48.94
CA PHE A 144 -26.93 54.41 -48.98
C PHE A 144 -27.12 52.90 -49.15
N ASP A 145 -26.10 52.16 -49.59
CA ASP A 145 -26.25 50.75 -49.99
C ASP A 145 -25.30 49.80 -49.25
N ASP A 146 -24.15 50.30 -48.78
CA ASP A 146 -23.10 49.48 -48.17
C ASP A 146 -23.00 49.70 -46.66
N SER A 147 -23.61 48.81 -45.87
CA SER A 147 -23.50 48.86 -44.41
C SER A 147 -22.10 48.56 -43.87
N THR A 148 -21.18 48.02 -44.69
CA THR A 148 -19.81 47.76 -44.25
C THR A 148 -18.97 49.03 -44.17
N LYS A 149 -19.43 50.13 -44.78
CA LYS A 149 -18.82 51.46 -44.68
C LYS A 149 -19.19 52.18 -43.42
N THR A 150 -20.26 51.76 -42.74
CA THR A 150 -20.76 52.44 -41.56
C THR A 150 -20.51 51.58 -40.33
N LYS A 151 -20.05 52.17 -39.22
CA LYS A 151 -19.98 51.47 -37.93
C LYS A 151 -20.54 52.36 -36.82
N TRP A 152 -21.15 51.74 -35.81
CA TRP A 152 -21.47 52.44 -34.57
C TRP A 152 -20.19 52.72 -33.80
N LEU A 153 -19.98 53.99 -33.44
CA LEU A 153 -18.96 54.39 -32.48
C LEU A 153 -19.50 54.28 -31.06
N TYR A 154 -20.75 54.69 -30.86
CA TYR A 154 -21.45 54.64 -29.59
C TYR A 154 -22.97 54.65 -29.82
N HIS A 155 -23.73 54.02 -28.92
CA HIS A 155 -25.18 54.12 -28.89
C HIS A 155 -25.67 54.17 -27.43
N PRO A 156 -26.58 55.09 -27.07
CA PRO A 156 -27.02 55.28 -25.68
C PRO A 156 -27.70 54.06 -25.07
N ALA A 157 -28.26 53.16 -25.88
CA ALA A 157 -28.86 51.90 -25.41
C ALA A 157 -27.84 50.80 -25.03
N LEU A 158 -26.54 50.95 -25.34
CA LEU A 158 -25.54 49.91 -25.07
C LEU A 158 -25.33 49.63 -23.56
N PRO A 159 -25.20 50.63 -22.67
CA PRO A 159 -25.03 50.39 -21.23
C PRO A 159 -26.23 49.67 -20.60
N GLU A 160 -27.45 50.08 -20.95
CA GLU A 160 -28.69 49.43 -20.47
C GLU A 160 -28.78 47.98 -20.97
N ALA A 161 -28.53 47.75 -22.26
CA ALA A 161 -28.50 46.40 -22.82
C ALA A 161 -27.45 45.50 -22.16
N HIS A 162 -26.29 46.03 -21.80
CA HIS A 162 -25.26 45.29 -21.06
C HIS A 162 -25.73 44.93 -19.65
N GLN A 163 -26.42 45.84 -18.96
CA GLN A 163 -27.00 45.55 -17.63
C GLN A 163 -28.11 44.51 -17.71
N GLU A 164 -28.99 44.56 -18.70
CA GLU A 164 -30.01 43.53 -18.92
C GLU A 164 -29.39 42.15 -19.17
N LEU A 165 -28.33 42.08 -19.98
CA LEU A 165 -27.62 40.83 -20.24
C LEU A 165 -27.01 40.25 -18.96
N LEU A 166 -26.45 41.10 -18.08
CA LEU A 166 -25.97 40.67 -16.77
C LEU A 166 -27.12 40.18 -15.89
N GLN A 167 -28.24 40.92 -15.83
CA GLN A 167 -29.41 40.50 -15.07
C GLN A 167 -30.00 39.18 -15.57
N SER A 168 -29.98 38.93 -16.89
CA SER A 168 -30.51 37.68 -17.46
C SER A 168 -29.76 36.42 -17.00
N ILE A 169 -28.50 36.55 -16.57
CA ILE A 169 -27.68 35.43 -16.10
C ILE A 169 -27.48 35.42 -14.59
N GLN A 170 -27.96 36.43 -13.84
CA GLN A 170 -27.78 36.50 -12.38
C GLN A 170 -28.34 35.27 -11.65
N GLY A 171 -29.47 34.74 -12.10
CA GLY A 171 -30.07 33.52 -11.55
C GLY A 171 -29.13 32.32 -11.70
N ASP A 172 -28.54 32.16 -12.89
CA ASP A 172 -27.63 31.06 -13.22
C ASP A 172 -26.32 31.18 -12.45
N LEU A 173 -25.77 32.39 -12.33
CA LEU A 173 -24.57 32.66 -11.53
C LEU A 173 -24.77 32.27 -10.07
N ARG A 174 -25.92 32.64 -9.47
CA ARG A 174 -26.23 32.28 -8.07
C ARG A 174 -26.36 30.77 -7.88
N VAL A 175 -26.99 30.06 -8.82
CA VAL A 175 -27.09 28.60 -8.78
C VAL A 175 -25.70 27.96 -8.88
N ALA A 176 -24.85 28.47 -9.75
CA ALA A 176 -23.47 28.00 -9.91
C ALA A 176 -22.65 28.20 -8.61
N GLU A 177 -22.80 29.34 -7.94
CA GLU A 177 -22.17 29.60 -6.63
C GLU A 177 -22.63 28.61 -5.57
N GLU A 178 -23.94 28.37 -5.44
CA GLU A 178 -24.48 27.39 -4.48
C GLU A 178 -23.99 25.97 -4.76
N LEU A 179 -23.92 25.57 -6.03
CA LEU A 179 -23.40 24.27 -6.44
C LEU A 179 -21.91 24.12 -6.11
N ALA A 180 -21.09 25.13 -6.45
CA ALA A 180 -19.66 25.14 -6.14
C ALA A 180 -19.42 25.06 -4.62
N ALA A 181 -20.18 25.81 -3.83
CA ALA A 181 -20.10 25.77 -2.37
C ALA A 181 -20.47 24.39 -1.80
N ARG A 182 -21.55 23.77 -2.32
CA ARG A 182 -21.95 22.41 -1.91
C ARG A 182 -20.89 21.36 -2.25
N TRP A 183 -20.29 21.44 -3.43
CA TRP A 183 -19.22 20.54 -3.83
C TRP A 183 -17.96 20.71 -2.97
N ALA A 184 -17.55 21.95 -2.71
CA ALA A 184 -16.42 22.24 -1.82
C ALA A 184 -16.67 21.74 -0.39
N ALA A 185 -17.87 21.98 0.16
CA ALA A 185 -18.23 21.48 1.49
C ALA A 185 -18.23 19.94 1.56
N ARG A 186 -18.71 19.27 0.50
CA ARG A 186 -18.68 17.81 0.41
C ARG A 186 -17.25 17.27 0.38
N GLN A 187 -16.38 17.86 -0.45
CA GLN A 187 -14.97 17.47 -0.52
C GLN A 187 -14.27 17.65 0.83
N ALA A 188 -14.46 18.79 1.50
CA ALA A 188 -13.87 19.03 2.81
C ALA A 188 -14.35 18.02 3.87
N ALA A 189 -15.62 17.63 3.83
CA ALA A 189 -16.17 16.62 4.73
C ALA A 189 -15.60 15.23 4.47
N ASP A 190 -15.46 14.84 3.19
CA ASP A 190 -14.88 13.55 2.80
C ASP A 190 -13.38 13.50 3.17
N GLU A 191 -12.63 14.59 2.98
CA GLU A 191 -11.23 14.71 3.41
C GLU A 191 -11.08 14.61 4.94
N GLU A 192 -11.96 15.28 5.70
CA GLU A 192 -11.95 15.20 7.16
C GLU A 192 -12.26 13.79 7.67
N ALA A 193 -13.26 13.13 7.08
CA ALA A 193 -13.59 11.74 7.41
C ALA A 193 -12.42 10.78 7.12
N GLU A 194 -11.72 10.97 6.00
CA GLU A 194 -10.53 10.17 5.68
C GLU A 194 -9.37 10.44 6.65
N ARG A 195 -9.14 11.71 7.03
CA ARG A 195 -8.15 12.06 8.07
C ARG A 195 -8.46 11.40 9.42
N GLN A 196 -9.72 11.42 9.85
CA GLN A 196 -10.15 10.79 11.09
C GLN A 196 -9.95 9.28 11.07
N LYS A 197 -10.34 8.63 9.97
CA LYS A 197 -10.14 7.19 9.77
C LYS A 197 -8.66 6.82 9.78
N GLN A 198 -7.80 7.60 9.13
CA GLN A 198 -6.36 7.39 9.15
C GLN A 198 -5.77 7.57 10.56
N ALA A 199 -6.20 8.57 11.32
CA ALA A 199 -5.77 8.78 12.69
C ALA A 199 -6.18 7.62 13.61
N GLU A 200 -7.40 7.08 13.45
CA GLU A 200 -7.88 5.92 14.20
C GLU A 200 -7.05 4.67 13.89
N LEU A 201 -6.77 4.39 12.61
CA LEU A 201 -5.92 3.28 12.20
C LEU A 201 -4.50 3.40 12.77
N GLN A 202 -3.91 4.59 12.74
CA GLN A 202 -2.58 4.83 13.33
C GLN A 202 -2.56 4.58 14.85
N LEU A 203 -3.62 4.95 15.55
CA LEU A 203 -3.75 4.70 16.99
C LEU A 203 -3.80 3.20 17.28
N LEU A 204 -4.61 2.45 16.53
CA LEU A 204 -4.72 1.00 16.64
C LEU A 204 -3.40 0.29 16.35
N GLU A 205 -2.68 0.69 15.30
CA GLU A 205 -1.35 0.14 14.98
C GLU A 205 -0.34 0.41 16.09
N LYS A 206 -0.34 1.62 16.65
CA LYS A 206 0.53 1.99 17.77
C LYS A 206 0.24 1.16 19.02
N GLN A 207 -1.04 0.90 19.32
CA GLN A 207 -1.46 0.03 20.42
C GLN A 207 -0.97 -1.42 20.19
N ARG A 208 -1.23 -2.00 19.02
CA ARG A 208 -0.77 -3.36 18.67
C ARG A 208 0.75 -3.50 18.78
N ARG A 209 1.51 -2.51 18.28
CA ARG A 209 2.96 -2.50 18.37
C ARG A 209 3.45 -2.46 19.82
N LYS A 210 2.78 -1.69 20.68
CA LYS A 210 3.10 -1.62 22.12
C LYS A 210 2.84 -2.97 22.80
N GLU A 211 1.68 -3.56 22.58
CA GLU A 211 1.31 -4.88 23.11
C GLU A 211 2.28 -5.97 22.66
N GLU A 212 2.71 -5.96 21.40
CA GLU A 212 3.67 -6.92 20.88
C GLU A 212 5.05 -6.79 21.56
N ILE A 213 5.52 -5.57 21.78
CA ILE A 213 6.76 -5.30 22.50
C ILE A 213 6.66 -5.78 23.94
N GLU A 214 5.56 -5.49 24.63
CA GLU A 214 5.33 -5.93 26.01
C GLU A 214 5.27 -7.46 26.10
N ARG A 215 4.58 -8.13 25.16
CA ARG A 215 4.53 -9.59 25.07
C ARG A 215 5.92 -10.20 24.85
N LYS A 216 6.73 -9.62 23.95
CA LYS A 216 8.11 -10.07 23.69
C LYS A 216 8.98 -9.92 24.93
N ARG A 217 8.89 -8.78 25.63
CA ARG A 217 9.62 -8.54 26.89
C ARG A 217 9.21 -9.52 27.99
N ALA A 218 7.91 -9.78 28.15
CA ALA A 218 7.41 -10.76 29.11
C ALA A 218 7.93 -12.17 28.80
N ALA A 219 7.90 -12.59 27.53
CA ALA A 219 8.42 -13.89 27.12
C ALA A 219 9.93 -14.02 27.36
N GLU A 220 10.70 -12.97 27.06
CA GLU A 220 12.14 -12.92 27.33
C GLU A 220 12.45 -13.00 28.84
N GLN A 221 11.68 -12.29 29.67
CA GLN A 221 11.82 -12.34 31.11
C GLN A 221 11.56 -13.74 31.67
N VAL A 222 10.51 -14.41 31.20
CA VAL A 222 10.22 -15.81 31.58
C VAL A 222 11.36 -16.73 31.17
N LEU A 223 11.91 -16.59 29.97
CA LEU A 223 13.05 -17.39 29.51
C LEU A 223 14.30 -17.14 30.36
N ARG A 224 14.56 -15.88 30.71
CA ARG A 224 15.69 -15.48 31.57
C ARG A 224 15.55 -16.05 32.98
N GLN A 225 14.34 -15.99 33.56
CA GLN A 225 14.04 -16.58 34.87
C GLN A 225 14.26 -18.10 34.85
N ARG A 226 13.70 -18.81 33.85
CA ARG A 226 13.91 -20.25 33.68
C ARG A 226 15.40 -20.60 33.57
N ARG A 227 16.16 -19.87 32.74
CA ARG A 227 17.60 -20.08 32.61
C ARG A 227 18.34 -19.85 33.94
N HIS A 228 17.98 -18.80 34.67
CA HIS A 228 18.56 -18.51 35.97
C HIS A 228 18.29 -19.64 36.98
N GLU A 229 17.06 -20.13 37.05
CA GLU A 229 16.70 -21.27 37.89
C GLU A 229 17.44 -22.55 37.50
N GLU A 230 17.57 -22.84 36.20
CA GLU A 230 18.32 -23.99 35.71
C GLU A 230 19.80 -23.92 36.09
N LEU A 231 20.42 -22.73 35.97
CA LEU A 231 21.80 -22.50 36.38
C LEU A 231 21.96 -22.63 37.90
N LYS A 232 21.00 -22.13 38.68
CA LYS A 232 20.99 -22.29 40.15
C LYS A 232 20.90 -23.76 40.54
N LYS A 233 20.02 -24.54 39.89
CA LYS A 233 19.91 -26.00 40.10
C LYS A 233 21.19 -26.73 39.69
N ALA A 234 21.81 -26.34 38.57
CA ALA A 234 23.05 -26.93 38.11
C ALA A 234 24.22 -26.65 39.07
N ALA A 235 24.36 -25.41 39.55
CA ALA A 235 25.36 -25.04 40.55
C ALA A 235 25.15 -25.81 41.87
N ALA A 236 23.91 -25.92 42.33
CA ALA A 236 23.56 -26.71 43.51
C ALA A 236 23.85 -28.21 43.34
N PHE A 237 23.71 -28.77 42.13
CA PHE A 237 24.11 -30.14 41.84
C PHE A 237 25.64 -30.28 41.82
N LYS A 238 26.34 -29.33 41.18
CA LYS A 238 27.80 -29.33 41.06
C LYS A 238 28.51 -29.39 42.41
N ALA A 239 28.04 -28.59 43.37
CA ALA A 239 28.61 -28.48 44.71
C ALA A 239 28.35 -29.71 45.63
N ARG A 240 27.53 -30.68 45.20
CA ARG A 240 27.21 -31.84 46.04
C ARG A 240 28.31 -32.90 46.03
N PRO A 241 28.49 -33.63 47.15
CA PRO A 241 29.28 -34.86 47.17
C PRO A 241 28.74 -35.90 46.16
N GLU A 242 29.62 -36.78 45.70
CA GLU A 242 29.28 -37.81 44.70
C GLU A 242 28.11 -38.70 45.13
N GLU A 243 28.09 -39.12 46.39
CA GLU A 243 27.01 -39.97 46.93
C GLU A 243 25.63 -39.29 46.84
N GLN A 244 25.57 -37.98 47.10
CA GLN A 244 24.33 -37.23 46.94
C GLN A 244 23.96 -37.06 45.46
N LYS A 245 24.93 -36.91 44.55
CA LYS A 245 24.68 -36.89 43.10
C LYS A 245 24.07 -38.22 42.66
N ARG A 246 24.61 -39.35 43.16
CA ARG A 246 24.11 -40.70 42.91
C ARG A 246 22.64 -40.86 43.35
N GLN A 247 22.31 -40.44 44.57
CA GLN A 247 20.94 -40.49 45.09
C GLN A 247 19.94 -39.65 44.27
N ILE A 248 20.37 -38.48 43.79
CA ILE A 248 19.55 -37.64 42.91
C ILE A 248 19.28 -38.35 41.58
N LEU A 249 20.30 -39.00 41.00
CA LEU A 249 20.17 -39.73 39.73
C LEU A 249 19.31 -40.99 39.87
N GLN A 250 19.48 -41.75 40.95
CA GLN A 250 18.62 -42.89 41.31
C GLN A 250 17.16 -42.48 41.39
N ARG A 251 16.86 -41.39 42.13
CA ARG A 251 15.50 -40.86 42.23
C ARG A 251 14.95 -40.39 40.89
N ARG A 252 15.77 -39.68 40.09
CA ARG A 252 15.37 -39.16 38.77
C ARG A 252 15.00 -40.29 37.81
N LEU A 253 15.75 -41.39 37.81
CA LEU A 253 15.52 -42.53 36.93
C LEU A 253 14.55 -43.56 37.52
N GLY A 254 14.14 -43.40 38.78
CA GLY A 254 13.24 -44.34 39.47
C GLY A 254 13.87 -45.71 39.70
N VAL A 255 15.18 -45.76 39.97
CA VAL A 255 15.97 -47.01 40.13
C VAL A 255 16.67 -47.08 41.49
N ALA A 256 16.84 -48.28 42.02
CA ALA A 256 17.52 -48.51 43.30
C ALA A 256 19.05 -48.33 43.19
N ALA A 257 19.64 -48.63 42.03
CA ALA A 257 21.06 -48.50 41.74
C ALA A 257 21.27 -47.87 40.36
N LEU A 258 22.42 -47.22 40.14
CA LEU A 258 22.71 -46.64 38.84
C LEU A 258 22.81 -47.75 37.77
N PRO A 259 22.12 -47.62 36.62
CA PRO A 259 22.08 -48.68 35.62
C PRO A 259 23.44 -48.85 34.92
N THR A 260 24.09 -50.00 35.11
CA THR A 260 25.39 -50.31 34.48
C THR A 260 25.31 -50.36 32.95
N VAL A 261 24.11 -50.53 32.40
CA VAL A 261 23.81 -50.42 30.96
C VAL A 261 24.21 -49.06 30.36
N LEU A 262 24.29 -48.01 31.18
CA LEU A 262 24.73 -46.67 30.79
C LEU A 262 26.25 -46.50 30.85
N SER A 263 26.97 -47.46 31.42
CA SER A 263 28.43 -47.44 31.53
C SER A 263 29.05 -47.65 30.15
N ALA A 264 29.94 -46.75 29.75
CA ALA A 264 30.79 -46.93 28.58
C ALA A 264 32.23 -46.56 28.91
N LYS A 265 33.18 -47.33 28.41
CA LYS A 265 34.60 -47.02 28.59
C LYS A 265 35.01 -45.97 27.58
N VAL A 266 35.44 -44.79 28.03
CA VAL A 266 35.81 -43.66 27.17
C VAL A 266 37.12 -43.04 27.61
N ARG A 267 37.84 -42.43 26.67
CA ARG A 267 39.03 -41.63 26.99
C ARG A 267 38.60 -40.41 27.81
N GLY A 268 39.33 -40.12 28.89
CA GLY A 268 39.03 -38.97 29.73
C GLY A 268 37.86 -39.14 30.70
N GLU A 269 37.40 -40.37 30.96
CA GLU A 269 36.25 -40.65 31.83
C GLU A 269 36.39 -40.10 33.27
N MET A 270 37.62 -39.85 33.74
CA MET A 270 37.92 -39.27 35.05
C MET A 270 37.93 -37.73 35.07
N ALA A 271 37.65 -37.06 33.95
CA ALA A 271 37.80 -35.61 33.83
C ALA A 271 36.72 -34.77 34.55
N PHE A 272 35.72 -35.41 35.15
CA PHE A 272 34.55 -34.78 35.75
C PHE A 272 34.59 -34.64 37.28
N GLY A 273 35.74 -34.93 37.90
CA GLY A 273 35.92 -34.79 39.36
C GLY A 273 35.05 -35.75 40.17
N VAL A 274 34.75 -36.92 39.61
CA VAL A 274 34.06 -38.04 40.27
C VAL A 274 34.94 -39.29 40.21
N LEU A 275 34.79 -40.16 41.21
CA LEU A 275 35.48 -41.45 41.30
C LEU A 275 34.83 -42.50 40.41
N ASP A 276 33.51 -42.51 40.31
CA ASP A 276 32.74 -43.41 39.44
C ASP A 276 32.25 -42.67 38.17
N PRO A 277 32.81 -42.99 36.97
CA PRO A 277 32.37 -42.43 35.70
C PRO A 277 30.88 -42.60 35.40
N LEU A 278 30.26 -43.64 35.96
CA LEU A 278 28.83 -43.90 35.76
C LEU A 278 27.97 -42.73 36.25
N VAL A 279 28.43 -41.94 37.23
CA VAL A 279 27.73 -40.77 37.75
C VAL A 279 27.55 -39.71 36.67
N TRP A 280 28.61 -39.34 35.95
CA TRP A 280 28.52 -38.29 34.92
C TRP A 280 27.84 -38.80 33.64
N GLN A 281 28.06 -40.07 33.29
CA GLN A 281 27.39 -40.73 32.17
C GLN A 281 25.87 -40.82 32.38
N THR A 282 25.46 -41.23 33.58
CA THR A 282 24.04 -41.24 33.98
C THR A 282 23.47 -39.83 34.06
N THR A 283 24.27 -38.84 34.48
CA THR A 283 23.84 -37.43 34.49
C THR A 283 23.52 -36.95 33.08
N LEU A 284 24.38 -37.23 32.10
CA LEU A 284 24.15 -36.86 30.70
C LEU A 284 22.90 -37.56 30.16
N PHE A 285 22.80 -38.88 30.30
CA PHE A 285 21.64 -39.64 29.80
C PHE A 285 20.34 -39.18 30.46
N GLY A 286 20.31 -39.14 31.79
CA GLY A 286 19.14 -38.70 32.55
C GLY A 286 18.76 -37.25 32.25
N GLY A 287 19.76 -36.41 31.97
CA GLY A 287 19.61 -34.99 31.69
C GLY A 287 19.08 -34.65 30.31
N LEU A 288 19.61 -35.34 29.29
CA LEU A 288 19.53 -34.93 27.90
C LEU A 288 18.88 -35.97 26.98
N ILE A 289 18.53 -37.15 27.49
CA ILE A 289 17.84 -38.22 26.73
C ILE A 289 16.56 -38.65 27.46
N HIS A 290 16.65 -39.08 28.71
CA HIS A 290 15.53 -39.60 29.49
C HIS A 290 14.35 -38.61 29.57
N GLU A 291 13.18 -39.05 29.07
CA GLU A 291 11.90 -38.31 29.04
C GLU A 291 11.90 -36.99 28.25
N ARG A 292 12.97 -36.69 27.52
CA ARG A 292 13.11 -35.43 26.77
C ARG A 292 12.16 -35.36 25.58
N ALA A 293 11.86 -36.51 24.98
CA ALA A 293 10.84 -36.61 23.95
C ALA A 293 9.46 -36.15 24.43
N GLY A 294 9.08 -36.46 25.67
CA GLY A 294 7.81 -36.00 26.27
C GLY A 294 7.75 -34.48 26.47
N GLN A 295 8.91 -33.83 26.53
CA GLN A 295 9.05 -32.37 26.58
C GLN A 295 9.10 -31.72 25.18
N GLY A 296 8.89 -32.50 24.12
CA GLY A 296 8.97 -32.02 22.73
C GLY A 296 10.39 -31.85 22.20
N GLN A 297 11.41 -32.38 22.90
CA GLN A 297 12.81 -32.27 22.50
C GLN A 297 13.31 -33.60 21.94
N GLY A 298 13.43 -33.69 20.61
CA GLY A 298 13.83 -34.91 19.90
C GLY A 298 15.29 -34.93 19.44
N TRP A 299 16.05 -33.86 19.69
CA TRP A 299 17.42 -33.72 19.20
C TRP A 299 18.36 -33.19 20.28
N LEU A 300 19.62 -33.59 20.18
CA LEU A 300 20.71 -33.22 21.06
C LEU A 300 21.88 -32.72 20.19
N LYS A 301 22.47 -31.58 20.56
CA LYS A 301 23.70 -31.08 19.93
C LYS A 301 24.89 -31.31 20.86
N LEU A 302 26.06 -31.69 20.33
CA LEU A 302 27.27 -31.89 21.14
C LEU A 302 27.61 -30.65 21.98
N ASP A 303 27.63 -29.46 21.40
CA ASP A 303 27.91 -28.20 22.12
C ASP A 303 26.94 -27.97 23.29
N LEU A 304 25.66 -28.36 23.14
CA LEU A 304 24.70 -28.30 24.23
C LEU A 304 25.08 -29.28 25.35
N ALA A 305 25.47 -30.51 25.01
CA ALA A 305 25.92 -31.50 25.99
C ALA A 305 27.17 -31.03 26.74
N LEU A 306 28.18 -30.52 26.03
CA LEU A 306 29.41 -29.97 26.61
C LEU A 306 29.11 -28.85 27.62
N LYS A 307 28.33 -27.84 27.21
CA LYS A 307 27.92 -26.73 28.09
C LYS A 307 27.12 -27.23 29.28
N TRP A 308 26.17 -28.12 29.05
CA TRP A 308 25.28 -28.65 30.08
C TRP A 308 26.03 -29.43 31.17
N MET A 309 27.08 -30.17 30.78
CA MET A 309 27.98 -30.90 31.69
C MET A 309 28.89 -29.96 32.48
N ARG A 310 29.45 -28.91 31.86
CA ARG A 310 30.31 -27.91 32.54
C ARG A 310 29.60 -27.17 33.67
N TYR A 311 28.28 -26.95 33.57
CA TYR A 311 27.49 -26.37 34.66
C TYR A 311 27.25 -27.33 35.84
N ARG A 312 27.45 -28.65 35.65
CA ARG A 312 27.10 -29.70 36.62
C ARG A 312 28.30 -30.44 37.21
N PHE A 313 29.46 -30.36 36.56
CA PHE A 313 30.70 -30.96 37.03
C PHE A 313 31.83 -29.93 37.05
N GLU A 314 32.80 -30.17 37.94
CA GLU A 314 34.03 -29.42 37.97
C GLU A 314 35.03 -30.08 37.02
N ILE A 315 35.49 -29.31 36.04
CA ILE A 315 36.41 -29.77 35.01
C ILE A 315 37.61 -28.82 35.08
N ALA A 316 38.77 -29.33 35.48
CA ALA A 316 39.96 -28.51 35.56
C ALA A 316 40.40 -28.06 34.16
N PRO A 317 40.83 -26.79 33.96
CA PRO A 317 41.18 -26.28 32.63
C PRO A 317 42.20 -27.15 31.87
N ARG A 318 43.18 -27.71 32.58
CA ARG A 318 44.23 -28.58 32.01
C ARG A 318 43.70 -29.86 31.37
N ILE A 319 42.53 -30.35 31.79
CA ILE A 319 41.90 -31.58 31.27
C ILE A 319 40.60 -31.30 30.51
N ALA A 320 40.27 -30.03 30.24
CA ALA A 320 39.01 -29.66 29.59
C ALA A 320 38.83 -30.32 28.23
N ARG A 321 39.89 -30.39 27.42
CA ARG A 321 39.88 -31.11 26.13
C ARG A 321 39.57 -32.60 26.31
N SER A 322 40.13 -33.22 27.34
CA SER A 322 39.87 -34.63 27.66
C SER A 322 38.43 -34.87 28.09
N ALA A 323 37.80 -33.93 28.82
CA ALA A 323 36.39 -34.00 29.17
C ALA A 323 35.47 -33.86 27.94
N ASP A 324 35.81 -32.95 27.01
CA ASP A 324 35.03 -32.76 25.78
C ASP A 324 35.13 -34.01 24.88
N GLU A 325 36.33 -34.61 24.76
CA GLU A 325 36.55 -35.90 24.07
C GLU A 325 35.74 -37.03 24.72
N ALA A 326 35.73 -37.12 26.05
CA ALA A 326 34.96 -38.13 26.79
C ALA A 326 33.45 -38.05 26.51
N ILE A 327 32.89 -36.84 26.42
CA ILE A 327 31.46 -36.63 26.10
C ILE A 327 31.18 -37.06 24.66
N GLY A 328 32.03 -36.67 23.71
CA GLY A 328 31.89 -37.07 22.31
C GLY A 328 31.89 -38.59 22.15
N GLU A 329 32.87 -39.28 22.74
CA GLU A 329 32.94 -40.74 22.72
C GLU A 329 31.75 -41.40 23.42
N TYR A 330 31.26 -40.80 24.50
CA TYR A 330 30.09 -41.32 25.19
C TYR A 330 28.82 -41.22 24.35
N LEU A 331 28.62 -40.10 23.62
CA LEU A 331 27.50 -39.97 22.69
C LEU A 331 27.61 -40.97 21.54
N LEU A 332 28.81 -41.22 21.01
CA LEU A 332 29.02 -42.27 20.00
C LEU A 332 28.70 -43.67 20.57
N ALA A 333 29.10 -43.96 21.81
CA ALA A 333 28.77 -45.21 22.48
C ALA A 333 27.25 -45.37 22.69
N LEU A 334 26.56 -44.31 23.08
CA LEU A 334 25.09 -44.28 23.19
C LEU A 334 24.41 -44.43 21.82
N SER A 335 24.98 -43.86 20.76
CA SER A 335 24.52 -44.02 19.38
C SER A 335 24.62 -45.49 18.94
N ALA A 336 25.80 -46.11 19.14
CA ALA A 336 26.03 -47.52 18.84
C ALA A 336 25.09 -48.44 19.65
N ALA A 337 24.84 -48.12 20.92
CA ALA A 337 23.89 -48.84 21.77
C ALA A 337 22.42 -48.60 21.38
N GLY A 338 22.13 -47.56 20.60
CA GLY A 338 20.81 -47.23 20.08
C GLY A 338 19.98 -46.29 20.95
N ALA A 339 20.55 -45.61 21.93
CA ALA A 339 19.84 -44.56 22.68
C ALA A 339 19.56 -43.32 21.82
N ILE A 340 20.48 -43.02 20.92
CA ILE A 340 20.42 -41.88 19.99
C ILE A 340 20.88 -42.34 18.59
N VAL A 341 20.69 -41.50 17.59
CA VAL A 341 21.17 -41.72 16.22
C VAL A 341 21.98 -40.49 15.81
N GLU A 342 23.24 -40.72 15.45
CA GLU A 342 24.10 -39.68 14.91
C GLU A 342 23.54 -39.12 13.59
N CYS A 343 23.55 -37.80 13.49
CA CYS A 343 23.17 -37.02 12.32
C CYS A 343 24.34 -36.12 11.93
N ASP A 344 24.13 -35.25 10.94
CA ASP A 344 25.19 -34.37 10.45
C ASP A 344 25.48 -33.23 11.45
N ASN A 345 26.71 -32.70 11.43
CA ASN A 345 27.13 -31.50 12.17
C ASN A 345 26.95 -31.58 13.70
N ASP A 346 27.38 -32.68 14.33
CA ASP A 346 27.32 -32.90 15.78
C ASP A 346 25.89 -32.89 16.37
N PHE A 347 24.90 -33.22 15.54
CA PHE A 347 23.52 -33.45 15.98
C PHE A 347 23.25 -34.94 16.18
N TYR A 348 22.46 -35.24 17.21
CA TYR A 348 22.00 -36.59 17.52
C TYR A 348 20.48 -36.56 17.67
N ALA A 349 19.78 -37.42 16.94
CA ALA A 349 18.36 -37.66 17.12
C ALA A 349 18.14 -38.59 18.33
N LEU A 350 17.17 -38.28 19.19
CA LEU A 350 16.76 -39.22 20.24
C LEU A 350 16.10 -40.44 19.61
N ALA A 351 16.45 -41.61 20.14
CA ALA A 351 15.97 -42.88 19.59
C ALA A 351 15.32 -43.77 20.65
N VAL A 352 15.22 -43.31 21.90
CA VAL A 352 14.49 -43.96 23.01
C VAL A 352 13.77 -42.90 23.84
N ALA A 353 12.60 -43.24 24.38
CA ALA A 353 11.82 -42.33 25.22
C ALA A 353 12.43 -42.16 26.62
N ASP A 354 12.89 -43.25 27.22
CA ASP A 354 13.38 -43.29 28.59
C ASP A 354 14.42 -44.41 28.80
N LEU A 355 14.78 -44.65 30.07
CA LEU A 355 15.74 -45.68 30.45
C LEU A 355 15.21 -47.10 30.20
N SER A 356 13.93 -47.35 30.50
CA SER A 356 13.30 -48.66 30.35
C SER A 356 13.27 -49.09 28.88
N CYS A 357 12.98 -48.14 27.99
CA CYS A 357 13.04 -48.33 26.54
C CYS A 357 14.46 -48.69 26.09
N PHE A 358 15.48 -48.01 26.63
CA PHE A 358 16.88 -48.26 26.32
C PHE A 358 17.35 -49.64 26.80
N GLU A 359 17.04 -50.01 28.04
CA GLU A 359 17.35 -51.32 28.62
C GLU A 359 16.71 -52.45 27.82
N THR A 360 15.42 -52.31 27.50
CA THR A 360 14.69 -53.31 26.70
C THR A 360 15.28 -53.44 25.31
N LEU A 361 15.59 -52.33 24.65
CA LEU A 361 16.21 -52.32 23.33
C LEU A 361 17.57 -53.03 23.35
N ARG A 362 18.40 -52.78 24.36
CA ARG A 362 19.71 -53.42 24.49
C ARG A 362 19.61 -54.91 24.74
N ALA A 363 18.73 -55.35 25.63
CA ALA A 363 18.49 -56.76 25.89
C ALA A 363 18.09 -57.51 24.60
N ILE A 364 17.14 -56.95 23.84
CA ILE A 364 16.69 -57.53 22.57
C ILE A 364 17.80 -57.57 21.52
N ARG A 365 18.68 -56.58 21.48
CA ARG A 365 19.81 -56.55 20.54
C ARG A 365 20.92 -57.53 20.91
N GLN A 366 21.12 -57.80 22.21
CA GLN A 366 22.13 -58.73 22.70
C GLN A 366 21.72 -60.19 22.51
N GLU A 367 20.51 -60.56 22.94
CA GLU A 367 19.99 -61.92 22.84
C GLU A 367 18.58 -61.93 22.22
N PRO A 368 18.47 -61.70 20.89
CA PRO A 368 17.18 -61.58 20.22
C PRO A 368 16.33 -62.86 20.35
N ASN A 369 16.95 -64.03 20.29
CA ASN A 369 16.26 -65.32 20.40
C ASN A 369 15.63 -65.57 21.77
N VAL A 370 16.07 -64.86 22.81
CA VAL A 370 15.55 -65.00 24.17
C VAL A 370 14.53 -63.91 24.47
N HIS A 371 14.89 -62.65 24.21
CA HIS A 371 14.12 -61.52 24.71
C HIS A 371 12.95 -61.13 23.82
N VAL A 372 13.00 -61.38 22.51
CA VAL A 372 11.90 -61.03 21.60
C VAL A 372 10.61 -61.78 21.96
N HIS A 373 10.72 -63.04 22.37
CA HIS A 373 9.57 -63.86 22.79
C HIS A 373 9.03 -63.49 24.18
N ARG A 374 9.79 -62.72 24.96
CA ARG A 374 9.41 -62.24 26.29
C ARG A 374 8.84 -60.82 26.29
N LEU A 375 8.79 -60.17 25.12
CA LEU A 375 8.17 -58.86 24.99
C LEU A 375 6.70 -58.91 25.40
N GLN A 376 6.27 -57.89 26.13
CA GLN A 376 4.89 -57.68 26.53
C GLN A 376 4.49 -56.21 26.33
N TRP A 377 3.18 -55.96 26.36
CA TRP A 377 2.67 -54.59 26.43
C TRP A 377 3.11 -53.93 27.73
N ALA A 378 3.55 -52.67 27.63
CA ALA A 378 3.70 -51.82 28.80
C ALA A 378 2.31 -51.59 29.44
N ALA A 379 2.30 -51.42 30.76
CA ALA A 379 1.09 -51.04 31.49
C ALA A 379 0.52 -49.72 30.92
N PRO A 380 -0.80 -49.57 30.75
CA PRO A 380 -1.40 -48.39 30.13
C PRO A 380 -0.96 -47.05 30.73
N GLU A 381 -0.70 -47.00 32.03
CA GLU A 381 -0.26 -45.80 32.77
C GLU A 381 1.17 -45.38 32.39
N ARG A 382 1.94 -46.28 31.76
CA ARG A 382 3.31 -46.04 31.29
C ARG A 382 3.39 -45.84 29.79
N TRP A 383 2.26 -45.82 29.08
CA TRP A 383 2.28 -45.58 27.66
C TRP A 383 2.82 -44.18 27.35
N PRO A 384 3.56 -44.03 26.24
CA PRO A 384 4.12 -42.74 25.88
C PRO A 384 3.02 -41.72 25.59
N SER A 385 3.25 -40.48 25.99
CA SER A 385 2.39 -39.37 25.57
C SER A 385 2.44 -39.19 24.05
N GLN A 386 1.38 -38.62 23.47
CA GLN A 386 1.34 -38.32 22.04
C GLN A 386 2.51 -37.40 21.63
N ILE A 387 2.91 -36.47 22.50
CA ILE A 387 4.07 -35.60 22.30
C ILE A 387 5.36 -36.43 22.17
N ALA A 388 5.58 -37.40 23.07
CA ALA A 388 6.76 -38.27 23.03
C ALA A 388 6.81 -39.11 21.75
N VAL A 389 5.69 -39.74 21.37
CA VAL A 389 5.59 -40.54 20.13
C VAL A 389 5.90 -39.68 18.90
N ILE A 390 5.25 -38.53 18.76
CA ILE A 390 5.47 -37.64 17.61
C ILE A 390 6.92 -37.16 17.55
N THR A 391 7.47 -36.77 18.70
CA THR A 391 8.83 -36.22 18.80
C THR A 391 9.88 -37.26 18.44
N LEU A 392 9.81 -38.46 19.02
CA LEU A 392 10.74 -39.55 18.69
C LEU A 392 10.57 -40.03 17.25
N THR A 393 9.33 -40.18 16.78
CA THR A 393 9.09 -40.67 15.42
C THR A 393 9.69 -39.73 14.39
N LYS A 394 9.51 -38.41 14.56
CA LYS A 394 10.12 -37.40 13.68
C LYS A 394 11.64 -37.37 13.79
N ALA A 395 12.20 -37.62 14.96
CA ALA A 395 13.64 -37.68 15.16
C ALA A 395 14.25 -38.91 14.46
N MET A 396 13.61 -40.09 14.57
CA MET A 396 14.12 -41.35 14.01
C MET A 396 13.80 -41.52 12.51
N VAL A 397 12.67 -41.00 12.03
CA VAL A 397 12.17 -41.21 10.67
C VAL A 397 12.28 -39.91 9.87
N ARG A 398 13.37 -39.76 9.10
CA ARG A 398 13.64 -38.55 8.29
C ARG A 398 12.59 -38.27 7.21
N ASN A 399 11.88 -39.29 6.72
CA ASN A 399 10.82 -39.13 5.72
C ASN A 399 9.48 -38.80 6.39
N ASN A 400 9.00 -37.56 6.20
CA ASN A 400 7.76 -37.07 6.82
C ASN A 400 6.52 -37.94 6.53
N ARG A 401 6.37 -38.48 5.33
CA ARG A 401 5.22 -39.32 4.98
C ARG A 401 5.25 -40.64 5.75
N LYS A 402 6.42 -41.29 5.81
CA LYS A 402 6.60 -42.50 6.62
C LYS A 402 6.41 -42.20 8.11
N ALA A 403 6.94 -41.08 8.60
CA ALA A 403 6.75 -40.68 10.00
C ALA A 403 5.27 -40.55 10.37
N GLN A 404 4.43 -40.01 9.48
CA GLN A 404 2.98 -39.93 9.69
C GLN A 404 2.32 -41.32 9.75
N GLU A 405 2.76 -42.28 8.93
CA GLU A 405 2.26 -43.65 8.96
C GLU A 405 2.56 -44.33 10.30
N TRP A 406 3.78 -44.17 10.82
CA TRP A 406 4.17 -44.65 12.15
C TRP A 406 3.38 -43.98 13.28
N ILE A 407 3.13 -42.66 13.21
CA ILE A 407 2.32 -41.93 14.20
C ILE A 407 0.87 -42.44 14.20
N ARG A 408 0.25 -42.59 13.03
CA ARG A 408 -1.13 -43.12 12.92
C ARG A 408 -1.24 -44.54 13.45
N MET A 409 -0.23 -45.37 13.19
CA MET A 409 -0.17 -46.73 13.73
C MET A 409 -0.12 -46.72 15.25
N ALA A 410 0.70 -45.85 15.85
CA ALA A 410 0.77 -45.68 17.30
C ALA A 410 -0.57 -45.25 17.93
N GLU A 411 -1.30 -44.34 17.28
CA GLU A 411 -2.64 -43.89 17.72
C GLU A 411 -3.68 -45.02 17.74
N ALA A 412 -3.50 -46.04 16.88
CA ALA A 412 -4.40 -47.19 16.79
C ALA A 412 -4.08 -48.31 17.80
N LEU A 413 -2.92 -48.29 18.46
CA LEU A 413 -2.46 -49.40 19.32
C LEU A 413 -3.35 -49.67 20.53
N SER A 414 -4.02 -48.64 21.06
CA SER A 414 -4.96 -48.77 22.19
C SER A 414 -6.09 -49.77 21.92
N LYS A 415 -6.45 -49.96 20.64
CA LYS A 415 -7.49 -50.89 20.20
C LYS A 415 -6.98 -52.30 19.92
N LEU A 416 -5.67 -52.51 19.96
CA LEU A 416 -5.01 -53.76 19.54
C LEU A 416 -4.28 -54.49 20.67
N THR A 417 -4.45 -54.05 21.92
CA THR A 417 -3.77 -54.60 23.11
C THR A 417 -4.04 -56.07 23.38
N ALA A 418 -5.17 -56.61 22.87
CA ALA A 418 -5.49 -58.04 22.96
C ALA A 418 -4.57 -58.93 22.10
N ARG A 419 -3.84 -58.37 21.14
CA ARG A 419 -2.90 -59.13 20.29
C ARG A 419 -1.52 -59.18 20.94
N PRO A 420 -0.80 -60.32 20.85
CA PRO A 420 0.56 -60.40 21.38
C PRO A 420 1.53 -59.50 20.59
N PRO A 421 2.61 -59.00 21.22
CA PRO A 421 3.56 -58.07 20.58
C PRO A 421 4.09 -58.52 19.23
N LEU A 422 4.42 -59.81 19.06
CA LEU A 422 4.89 -60.36 17.78
C LEU A 422 3.86 -60.24 16.65
N ALA A 423 2.58 -60.40 16.95
CA ALA A 423 1.52 -60.25 15.95
C ALA A 423 1.38 -58.78 15.51
N ILE A 424 1.56 -57.83 16.44
CA ILE A 424 1.60 -56.40 16.13
C ILE A 424 2.81 -56.05 15.25
N CYS A 425 4.00 -56.56 15.58
CA CYS A 425 5.20 -56.33 14.77
C CYS A 425 5.04 -56.87 13.34
N ASN A 426 4.39 -58.02 13.17
CA ASN A 426 4.08 -58.58 11.86
C ASN A 426 3.10 -57.70 11.08
N TRP A 427 2.03 -57.26 11.73
CA TRP A 427 1.06 -56.35 11.12
C TRP A 427 1.70 -55.00 10.69
N ALA A 428 2.54 -54.42 11.55
CA ALA A 428 3.22 -53.16 11.30
C ALA A 428 4.42 -53.26 10.35
N SER A 429 4.89 -54.47 10.01
CA SER A 429 6.02 -54.69 9.08
C SER A 429 5.78 -54.09 7.68
N SER A 430 4.50 -53.97 7.30
CA SER A 430 4.04 -53.36 6.04
C SER A 430 4.33 -51.86 5.92
N LEU A 431 4.61 -51.16 7.03
CA LEU A 431 4.93 -49.73 7.06
C LEU A 431 6.40 -49.43 6.67
N GLY A 432 7.18 -50.48 6.41
CA GLY A 432 8.57 -50.41 5.94
C GLY A 432 9.60 -50.81 7.00
N GLY A 433 10.75 -51.33 6.54
CA GLY A 433 11.83 -51.80 7.43
C GLY A 433 11.60 -53.18 8.07
N GLY A 434 10.46 -53.82 7.80
CA GLY A 434 10.15 -55.18 8.23
C GLY A 434 9.80 -55.30 9.71
N GLN A 435 9.60 -56.56 10.16
CA GLN A 435 9.19 -56.89 11.52
C GLN A 435 10.13 -56.32 12.59
N LYS A 436 11.45 -56.35 12.33
CA LYS A 436 12.48 -55.84 13.26
C LYS A 436 12.35 -54.32 13.48
N ALA A 437 12.10 -53.54 12.42
CA ALA A 437 11.93 -52.10 12.54
C ALA A 437 10.67 -51.74 13.33
N ALA A 438 9.57 -52.46 13.10
CA ALA A 438 8.33 -52.29 13.87
C ALA A 438 8.52 -52.60 15.36
N MET A 439 9.20 -53.71 15.67
CA MET A 439 9.53 -54.08 17.04
C MET A 439 10.40 -53.02 17.72
N GLU A 440 11.51 -52.60 17.10
CA GLU A 440 12.37 -51.56 17.68
C GLU A 440 11.60 -50.26 17.87
N PHE A 441 10.76 -49.83 16.92
CA PHE A 441 9.94 -48.63 17.08
C PHE A 441 9.05 -48.69 18.33
N LEU A 442 8.33 -49.80 18.53
CA LEU A 442 7.40 -49.98 19.65
C LEU A 442 8.12 -50.08 21.00
N VAL A 443 9.33 -50.65 21.02
CA VAL A 443 10.19 -50.65 22.21
C VAL A 443 10.74 -49.26 22.51
N ARG A 444 11.28 -48.58 21.49
CA ARG A 444 11.90 -47.25 21.60
C ARG A 444 10.94 -46.18 22.08
N THR A 445 9.68 -46.29 21.68
CA THR A 445 8.60 -45.39 22.07
C THR A 445 7.98 -45.78 23.42
N GLY A 446 8.18 -46.99 23.92
CA GLY A 446 7.70 -47.42 25.24
C GLY A 446 6.36 -48.16 25.24
N PHE A 447 5.85 -48.59 24.08
CA PHE A 447 4.66 -49.46 24.03
C PHE A 447 4.97 -50.90 24.44
N PHE A 448 6.18 -51.39 24.14
CA PHE A 448 6.65 -52.71 24.53
C PHE A 448 7.80 -52.64 25.53
N CYS A 449 7.76 -53.55 26.50
CA CYS A 449 8.80 -53.71 27.50
C CYS A 449 9.08 -55.20 27.74
N LEU A 450 10.19 -55.49 28.44
CA LEU A 450 10.38 -56.80 29.05
C LEU A 450 9.69 -56.87 30.42
N PRO A 451 9.24 -58.06 30.86
CA PRO A 451 8.79 -58.26 32.23
C PRO A 451 9.91 -57.88 33.17
N ARG A 452 9.57 -57.13 34.21
CA ARG A 452 10.51 -56.88 35.30
C ARG A 452 10.86 -58.23 35.91
N SER A 453 12.15 -58.50 36.06
CA SER A 453 12.59 -59.46 37.06
C SER A 453 12.15 -58.89 38.39
N ASP A 454 11.00 -59.34 38.89
CA ASP A 454 10.64 -59.10 40.27
C ASP A 454 11.83 -59.56 41.11
N GLY A 455 12.43 -58.62 41.84
CA GLY A 455 13.37 -58.96 42.88
C GLY A 455 12.68 -59.99 43.76
N LEU A 456 13.34 -61.14 43.88
CA LEU A 456 13.08 -62.24 44.80
C LEU A 456 12.14 -61.84 45.95
N GLY A 457 11.04 -62.60 46.09
CA GLY A 457 10.53 -62.87 47.43
C GLY A 457 11.70 -63.43 48.24
N PHE A 458 12.02 -62.72 49.32
CA PHE A 458 12.86 -63.06 50.49
C PHE A 458 14.03 -64.02 50.29
#